data_AF-A0A2H0L666-F1
#
_entry.id   AF-A0A2H0L666-F1
#
_cell.length_a   1.000
_cell.length_b   1.000
_cell.length_c   1.000
_cell.angle_alpha   90.00
_cell.angle_beta   90.00
_cell.angle_gamma   90.00
#
_symmetry.space_group_name_H-M   'P 1'
#
loop_
_entity.id
_entity.type
_entity.pdbx_description
1 polymer ?
#
loop_
_entity_poly.entity_id
_entity_poly.type
_entity_poly.pdbx_seq_one_letter_code
_entity_poly.pdbx_strand_id
1 'polypeptide(L)'
;NLYMSWWAPSNGKIKRYLSTWPRRVAVVFTVWIPMLLILSKVIQPPELIWGVAVLIFSAFGLRLYFFEKSLKHEIKKSGSNIQLSKIPEILYFIAFTSIGVILYTAVPSKQWLVPVAILAIFFGAFTMSAFRRGKNKNFMLDVVGRLIFTTGFLLNLYNLVRAASTIV
;
A
#
# COMPACT_ATOMS: atom_id res chain seq x y z
N ASN A 1 3.40 5.72 0.39
CA ASN A 1 2.53 5.85 1.58
C ASN A 1 1.03 5.62 1.29
N LEU A 2 0.67 5.12 0.09
CA LEU A 2 -0.71 5.07 -0.41
C LEU A 2 -1.60 3.97 0.18
N TYR A 3 -1.14 3.14 1.11
CA TYR A 3 -1.99 2.18 1.83
C TYR A 3 -1.96 2.46 3.34
N MET A 4 -0.80 2.90 3.84
CA MET A 4 -0.57 3.32 5.21
C MET A 4 -1.13 4.71 5.53
N SER A 5 -1.39 5.59 4.56
CA SER A 5 -2.02 6.90 4.76
C SER A 5 -3.52 6.85 5.06
N TRP A 6 -4.15 5.68 4.93
CA TRP A 6 -5.60 5.45 5.10
C TRP A 6 -5.99 5.08 6.52
N TRP A 7 -5.03 5.19 7.43
CA TRP A 7 -5.27 5.06 8.84
C TRP A 7 -6.03 6.32 9.25
N ALA A 8 -7.15 6.17 9.98
CA ALA A 8 -7.90 7.28 10.55
C ALA A 8 -6.98 8.39 11.14
N PRO A 9 -7.37 9.67 11.11
CA PRO A 9 -6.57 10.71 11.71
C PRO A 9 -6.34 10.41 13.19
N SER A 10 -5.07 10.33 13.63
CA SER A 10 -4.72 10.14 15.05
C SER A 10 -5.09 11.36 15.91
N ASN A 11 -5.44 12.47 15.28
CA ASN A 11 -5.87 13.72 15.93
C ASN A 11 -7.40 13.89 15.97
N GLY A 12 -8.17 12.86 15.62
CA GLY A 12 -9.65 12.90 15.68
C GLY A 12 -10.31 13.83 14.65
N LYS A 13 -9.54 14.50 13.77
CA LYS A 13 -10.07 15.44 12.76
C LYS A 13 -10.63 14.71 11.53
N ILE A 14 -11.61 13.86 11.78
CA ILE A 14 -12.29 13.00 10.81
C ILE A 14 -12.90 13.80 9.65
N LYS A 15 -13.56 14.93 9.94
CA LYS A 15 -14.17 15.82 8.91
C LYS A 15 -13.17 16.30 7.87
N ARG A 16 -11.95 16.68 8.29
CA ARG A 16 -10.90 17.12 7.34
C ARG A 16 -10.42 15.95 6.49
N TYR A 17 -10.34 14.74 7.06
CA TYR A 17 -10.03 13.53 6.32
C TYR A 17 -11.06 13.26 5.21
N LEU A 18 -12.35 13.34 5.55
CA LEU A 18 -13.46 13.20 4.60
C LEU A 18 -13.41 14.23 3.45
N SER A 19 -13.11 15.49 3.75
CA SER A 19 -13.03 16.53 2.70
C SER A 19 -11.93 16.27 1.66
N THR A 20 -10.88 15.54 2.03
CA THR A 20 -9.78 15.16 1.13
C THR A 20 -9.97 13.80 0.47
N TRP A 21 -11.08 13.12 0.75
CA TRP A 21 -11.30 11.73 0.37
C TRP A 21 -11.27 11.49 -1.15
N PRO A 22 -11.93 12.30 -2.01
CA PRO A 22 -11.87 12.11 -3.45
C PRO A 22 -10.45 12.21 -4.00
N ARG A 23 -9.64 13.14 -3.45
CA ARG A 23 -8.23 13.30 -3.84
C ARG A 23 -7.41 12.05 -3.51
N ARG A 24 -7.68 11.41 -2.36
CA ARG A 24 -6.97 10.19 -1.97
C ARG A 24 -7.31 9.02 -2.90
N VAL A 25 -8.57 8.91 -3.29
CA VAL A 25 -9.02 7.92 -4.28
C VAL A 25 -8.33 8.18 -5.63
N ALA A 26 -8.31 9.42 -6.10
CA ALA A 26 -7.64 9.79 -7.34
C ALA A 26 -6.15 9.39 -7.33
N VAL A 27 -5.43 9.67 -6.24
CA VAL A 27 -4.00 9.33 -6.13
C VAL A 27 -3.76 7.81 -6.20
N VAL A 28 -4.69 6.96 -5.74
CA VAL A 28 -4.59 5.49 -5.92
C VAL A 28 -4.55 5.16 -7.40
N PHE A 29 -5.51 5.68 -8.18
CA PHE A 29 -5.56 5.44 -9.62
C PHE A 29 -4.33 6.01 -10.34
N THR A 30 -3.96 7.26 -10.03
CA THR A 30 -2.82 7.95 -10.66
C THR A 30 -1.50 7.20 -10.44
N VAL A 31 -1.32 6.53 -9.31
CA VAL A 31 -0.09 5.76 -9.04
C VAL A 31 -0.17 4.33 -9.54
N TRP A 32 -1.30 3.64 -9.32
CA TRP A 32 -1.40 2.21 -9.67
C TRP A 32 -1.57 1.97 -11.16
N ILE A 33 -2.26 2.84 -11.90
CA ILE A 33 -2.47 2.64 -13.34
C ILE A 33 -1.12 2.59 -14.08
N PRO A 34 -0.21 3.59 -13.95
CA PRO A 34 1.10 3.51 -14.60
C PRO A 34 1.92 2.31 -14.15
N MET A 35 1.88 1.94 -12.85
CA MET A 35 2.59 0.77 -12.35
C MET A 35 2.09 -0.53 -12.98
N LEU A 36 0.77 -0.70 -13.11
CA LEU A 36 0.15 -1.86 -13.75
C LEU A 36 0.48 -1.93 -15.23
N LEU A 37 0.54 -0.79 -15.93
CA LEU A 37 0.94 -0.72 -17.34
C LEU A 37 2.41 -1.09 -17.57
N ILE A 38 3.30 -0.74 -16.65
CA ILE A 38 4.70 -1.19 -16.74
C ILE A 38 4.79 -2.68 -16.38
N LEU A 39 4.06 -3.11 -15.35
CA LEU A 39 4.05 -4.49 -14.91
C LEU A 39 3.47 -5.43 -15.96
N SER A 40 2.50 -5.00 -16.78
CA SER A 40 1.94 -5.83 -17.86
C SER A 40 2.97 -6.18 -18.94
N LYS A 41 4.04 -5.41 -19.07
CA LYS A 41 5.17 -5.74 -19.95
C LYS A 41 6.06 -6.82 -19.37
N VAL A 42 6.10 -6.93 -18.03
CA VAL A 42 6.97 -7.84 -17.27
C VAL A 42 6.29 -9.17 -16.98
N ILE A 43 5.00 -9.14 -16.67
CA ILE A 43 4.20 -10.34 -16.39
C ILE A 43 4.05 -11.18 -17.65
N GLN A 44 4.30 -12.49 -17.51
CA GLN A 44 4.02 -13.50 -18.53
C GLN A 44 3.26 -14.68 -17.87
N PRO A 45 2.12 -15.12 -18.42
CA PRO A 45 1.43 -14.54 -19.58
C PRO A 45 0.72 -13.20 -19.23
N PRO A 46 0.53 -12.27 -20.19
CA PRO A 46 0.08 -10.90 -19.92
C PRO A 46 -1.28 -10.80 -19.22
N GLU A 47 -2.17 -11.79 -19.39
CA GLU A 47 -3.52 -11.83 -18.82
C GLU A 47 -3.51 -11.88 -17.29
N LEU A 48 -2.43 -12.37 -16.67
CA LEU A 48 -2.27 -12.37 -15.21
C LEU A 48 -2.32 -10.95 -14.61
N ILE A 49 -2.04 -9.92 -15.41
CA ILE A 49 -2.14 -8.53 -14.94
C ILE A 49 -3.57 -8.19 -14.49
N TRP A 50 -4.59 -8.80 -15.10
CA TRP A 50 -5.99 -8.57 -14.73
C TRP A 50 -6.26 -9.09 -13.33
N GLY A 51 -5.75 -10.28 -12.99
CA GLY A 51 -5.87 -10.83 -11.64
C GLY A 51 -5.20 -9.92 -10.60
N VAL A 52 -3.99 -9.41 -10.91
CA VAL A 52 -3.26 -8.48 -10.05
C VAL A 52 -4.03 -7.15 -9.88
N ALA A 53 -4.56 -6.60 -10.98
CA ALA A 53 -5.35 -5.38 -10.96
C ALA A 53 -6.63 -5.55 -10.12
N VAL A 54 -7.36 -6.66 -10.30
CA VAL A 54 -8.55 -6.99 -9.50
C VAL A 54 -8.20 -7.08 -8.02
N LEU A 55 -7.11 -7.75 -7.65
CA LEU A 55 -6.69 -7.85 -6.25
C LEU A 55 -6.38 -6.49 -5.64
N ILE A 56 -5.61 -5.66 -6.35
CA ILE A 56 -5.25 -4.31 -5.92
C ILE A 56 -6.50 -3.45 -5.75
N PHE A 57 -7.32 -3.32 -6.80
CA PHE A 57 -8.49 -2.46 -6.77
C PHE A 57 -9.56 -2.98 -5.82
N SER A 58 -9.69 -4.29 -5.63
CA SER A 58 -10.57 -4.87 -4.60
C SER A 58 -10.06 -4.57 -3.18
N ALA A 59 -8.75 -4.68 -2.93
CA ALA A 59 -8.17 -4.31 -1.65
C ALA A 59 -8.42 -2.84 -1.34
N PHE A 60 -8.22 -1.95 -2.33
CA PHE A 60 -8.53 -0.53 -2.18
C PHE A 60 -10.03 -0.29 -2.00
N GLY A 61 -10.89 -0.85 -2.85
CA GLY A 61 -12.35 -0.71 -2.78
C GLY A 61 -12.93 -1.17 -1.45
N LEU A 62 -12.53 -2.34 -0.96
CA LEU A 62 -12.93 -2.84 0.36
C LEU A 62 -12.42 -1.94 1.47
N ARG A 63 -11.19 -1.41 1.36
CA ARG A 63 -10.68 -0.47 2.36
C ARG A 63 -11.49 0.82 2.39
N LEU A 64 -11.86 1.35 1.22
CA LEU A 64 -12.72 2.53 1.11
C LEU A 64 -14.08 2.26 1.77
N TYR A 65 -14.70 1.13 1.44
CA TYR A 65 -15.98 0.71 1.97
C TYR A 65 -15.97 0.56 3.49
N PHE A 66 -15.01 -0.19 4.04
CA PHE A 66 -14.90 -0.39 5.48
C PHE A 66 -14.59 0.91 6.20
N PHE A 67 -13.75 1.77 5.64
CA PHE A 67 -13.43 3.07 6.24
C PHE A 67 -14.66 3.99 6.28
N GLU A 68 -15.43 4.08 5.20
CA GLU A 68 -16.67 4.86 5.17
C GLU A 68 -17.71 4.33 6.18
N LYS A 69 -17.86 3.00 6.26
CA LYS A 69 -18.75 2.36 7.24
C LYS A 69 -18.32 2.65 8.67
N SER A 70 -17.01 2.54 8.95
CA SER A 70 -16.40 2.89 10.23
C SER A 70 -16.61 4.35 10.60
N LEU A 71 -16.39 5.27 9.66
CA LEU A 71 -16.61 6.72 9.83
C LEU A 71 -18.08 7.05 10.15
N LYS A 72 -19.03 6.48 9.40
CA LYS A 72 -20.47 6.67 9.65
C LYS A 72 -20.88 6.13 11.01
N HIS A 73 -20.25 5.05 11.48
CA HIS A 73 -20.45 4.51 12.83
C HIS A 73 -19.83 5.38 13.93
N GLU A 74 -18.64 5.93 13.72
CA GLU A 74 -17.92 6.80 14.68
C GLU A 74 -18.67 8.11 14.94
N ILE A 75 -19.30 8.68 13.90
CA ILE A 75 -20.18 9.86 14.04
C ILE A 75 -21.42 9.54 14.89
N LYS A 76 -21.89 8.28 14.91
CA LYS A 76 -23.05 7.84 15.71
C LYS A 76 -22.70 7.34 17.11
N LYS A 77 -21.46 6.93 17.38
CA LYS A 77 -21.02 6.40 18.69
C LYS A 77 -19.69 7.03 19.07
N SER A 78 -19.76 8.12 19.85
CA SER A 78 -18.61 8.66 20.57
C SER A 78 -18.11 7.62 21.58
N GLY A 79 -17.03 6.91 21.24
CA GLY A 79 -16.21 6.22 22.24
C GLY A 79 -15.72 4.78 21.96
N SER A 80 -16.04 4.15 20.82
CA SER A 80 -15.62 2.75 20.59
C SER A 80 -14.40 2.59 19.69
N ASN A 81 -13.41 1.80 20.14
CA ASN A 81 -12.29 1.30 19.33
C ASN A 81 -12.82 0.63 18.05
N ILE A 82 -12.60 1.26 16.90
CA ILE A 82 -12.99 0.69 15.60
C ILE A 82 -11.99 -0.40 15.23
N GLN A 83 -12.45 -1.64 15.28
CA GLN A 83 -11.72 -2.77 14.72
C GLN A 83 -11.99 -2.82 13.20
N LEU A 84 -11.05 -2.30 12.42
CA LEU A 84 -11.10 -2.40 10.95
C LEU A 84 -10.89 -3.87 10.53
N SER A 85 -11.64 -4.30 9.50
CA SER A 85 -11.43 -5.61 8.88
C SER A 85 -10.00 -5.73 8.34
N LYS A 86 -9.39 -6.91 8.53
CA LYS A 86 -8.06 -7.27 8.01
C LYS A 86 -8.09 -7.80 6.56
N ILE A 87 -9.28 -7.99 5.98
CA ILE A 87 -9.42 -8.54 4.62
C ILE A 87 -8.70 -7.68 3.58
N PRO A 88 -8.84 -6.33 3.56
CA PRO A 88 -8.08 -5.49 2.64
C PRO A 88 -6.57 -5.68 2.76
N GLU A 89 -6.06 -5.87 3.99
CA GLU A 89 -4.64 -6.07 4.26
C GLU A 89 -4.14 -7.40 3.71
N ILE A 90 -4.94 -8.46 3.83
CA ILE A 90 -4.64 -9.78 3.27
C ILE A 90 -4.58 -9.72 1.74
N LEU A 91 -5.58 -9.10 1.10
CA LEU A 91 -5.59 -8.95 -0.37
C LEU A 91 -4.40 -8.13 -0.86
N TYR A 92 -4.06 -7.05 -0.15
CA TYR A 92 -2.90 -6.24 -0.47
C TYR A 92 -1.60 -7.02 -0.30
N PHE A 93 -1.48 -7.81 0.78
CA PHE A 93 -0.33 -8.68 1.02
C PHE A 93 -0.15 -9.70 -0.11
N ILE A 94 -1.22 -10.37 -0.53
CA ILE A 94 -1.20 -11.33 -1.64
C ILE A 94 -0.76 -10.62 -2.92
N ALA A 95 -1.42 -9.52 -3.31
CA ALA A 95 -1.07 -8.78 -4.51
C ALA A 95 0.39 -8.34 -4.51
N PHE A 96 0.87 -7.77 -3.40
CA PHE A 96 2.22 -7.26 -3.31
C PHE A 96 3.28 -8.36 -3.33
N THR A 97 2.99 -9.49 -2.68
CA THR A 97 3.88 -10.66 -2.67
C THR A 97 3.96 -11.29 -4.06
N SER A 98 2.82 -11.46 -4.74
CA SER A 98 2.79 -11.98 -6.11
C SER A 98 3.59 -11.11 -7.08
N ILE A 99 3.42 -9.78 -7.01
CA ILE A 99 4.24 -8.84 -7.80
C ILE A 99 5.72 -8.99 -7.45
N GLY A 100 6.05 -9.10 -6.16
CA GLY A 100 7.41 -9.32 -5.70
C GLY A 100 8.06 -10.57 -6.27
N VAL A 101 7.34 -11.69 -6.29
CA VAL A 101 7.82 -12.95 -6.87
C VAL A 101 8.07 -12.80 -8.38
N ILE A 102 7.13 -12.20 -9.11
CA ILE A 102 7.29 -11.96 -10.55
C ILE A 102 8.51 -11.07 -10.83
N LEU A 103 8.69 -10.00 -10.06
CA LEU A 103 9.83 -9.11 -10.22
C LEU A 103 11.15 -9.81 -9.92
N TYR A 104 11.18 -10.68 -8.90
CA TYR A 104 12.37 -11.43 -8.53
C TYR A 104 12.86 -12.32 -9.68
N THR A 105 11.94 -12.97 -10.40
CA THR A 105 12.29 -13.83 -11.53
C THR A 105 12.55 -13.06 -12.82
N ALA A 106 12.02 -11.83 -12.96
CA ALA A 106 12.15 -11.03 -14.17
C ALA A 106 13.36 -10.09 -14.20
N VAL A 107 13.95 -9.73 -13.06
CA VAL A 107 15.13 -8.84 -13.05
C VAL A 107 16.43 -9.58 -13.44
N PRO A 108 17.25 -9.01 -14.33
CA PRO A 108 18.42 -9.69 -14.91
C PRO A 108 19.61 -9.86 -13.97
N SER A 109 19.71 -9.04 -12.91
CA SER A 109 20.84 -9.04 -11.97
C SER A 109 20.40 -8.48 -10.62
N LYS A 110 21.22 -8.63 -9.57
CA LYS A 110 20.95 -8.08 -8.23
C LYS A 110 19.52 -8.38 -7.74
N GLN A 111 19.05 -9.61 -7.94
CA GLN A 111 17.68 -10.05 -7.61
C GLN A 111 17.36 -9.88 -6.13
N TRP A 112 18.38 -9.95 -5.26
CA TRP A 112 18.28 -9.67 -3.83
C TRP A 112 17.73 -8.27 -3.49
N LEU A 113 17.79 -7.30 -4.42
CA LEU A 113 17.16 -5.98 -4.22
C LEU A 113 15.64 -6.06 -4.15
N VAL A 114 15.02 -7.09 -4.73
CA VAL A 114 13.57 -7.30 -4.68
C VAL A 114 13.11 -7.68 -3.26
N PRO A 115 13.62 -8.75 -2.60
CA PRO A 115 13.26 -9.03 -1.22
C PRO A 115 13.67 -7.91 -0.26
N VAL A 116 14.78 -7.20 -0.49
CA VAL A 116 15.15 -6.02 0.32
C VAL A 116 14.09 -4.91 0.20
N ALA A 117 13.59 -4.63 -1.00
CA ALA A 117 12.52 -3.65 -1.20
C ALA A 117 11.24 -4.05 -0.44
N ILE A 118 10.86 -5.32 -0.53
CA ILE A 118 9.67 -5.87 0.13
C ILE A 118 9.80 -5.79 1.65
N LEU A 119 10.95 -6.21 2.20
CA LEU A 119 11.23 -6.16 3.64
C LEU A 119 11.24 -4.72 4.15
N ALA A 120 11.84 -3.77 3.42
CA ALA A 120 11.83 -2.36 3.79
C ALA A 120 10.39 -1.80 3.83
N ILE A 121 9.54 -2.17 2.87
CA ILE A 121 8.13 -1.78 2.88
C ILE A 121 7.40 -2.32 4.11
N PHE A 122 7.53 -3.62 4.40
CA PHE A 122 6.88 -4.23 5.56
C PHE A 122 7.42 -3.70 6.89
N PHE A 123 8.72 -3.49 7.00
CA PHE A 123 9.33 -2.95 8.22
C PHE A 123 8.94 -1.48 8.45
N GLY A 124 8.97 -0.65 7.41
CA GLY A 124 8.48 0.73 7.50
C GLY A 124 6.98 0.79 7.84
N ALA A 125 6.19 -0.11 7.26
CA ALA A 125 4.79 -0.31 7.56
C ALA A 125 4.54 -0.68 9.03
N PHE A 126 5.27 -1.67 9.54
CA PHE A 126 5.22 -2.10 10.93
C PHE A 126 5.61 -0.98 11.89
N THR A 127 6.68 -0.25 11.58
CA THR A 127 7.15 0.89 12.40
C THR A 127 6.09 1.99 12.47
N MET A 128 5.52 2.39 11.33
CA MET A 128 4.40 3.33 11.30
C MET A 128 3.20 2.81 12.11
N SER A 129 2.92 1.51 12.01
CA SER A 129 1.83 0.87 12.75
C SER A 129 2.01 0.97 14.26
N ALA A 130 3.21 0.62 14.75
CA ALA A 130 3.53 0.56 16.16
C ALA A 130 3.57 1.94 16.83
N PHE A 131 4.14 2.94 16.16
CA PHE A 131 4.48 4.23 16.79
C PHE A 131 3.53 5.38 16.45
N ARG A 132 2.54 5.18 15.58
CA ARG A 132 1.63 6.27 15.19
C ARG A 132 0.54 6.58 16.23
N ARG A 133 0.12 5.60 17.03
CA ARG A 133 -1.01 5.73 17.97
C ARG A 133 -0.81 4.92 19.24
N GLY A 134 -1.68 5.18 20.23
CA GLY A 134 -1.72 4.44 21.49
C GLY A 134 -0.59 4.82 22.44
N LYS A 135 -0.33 3.92 23.40
CA LYS A 135 0.68 4.13 24.46
C LYS A 135 2.10 4.26 23.93
N ASN A 136 2.37 3.68 22.76
CA ASN A 136 3.70 3.69 22.11
C ASN A 136 3.86 4.84 21.11
N LYS A 137 3.01 5.87 21.15
CA LYS A 137 3.05 6.95 20.17
C LYS A 137 4.41 7.68 20.21
N ASN A 138 5.13 7.67 19.10
CA ASN A 138 6.38 8.40 18.91
C ASN A 138 6.46 8.96 17.48
N PHE A 139 6.46 10.29 17.36
CA PHE A 139 6.45 10.96 16.06
C PHE A 139 7.73 10.71 15.25
N MET A 140 8.90 10.77 15.90
CA MET A 140 10.20 10.51 15.26
C MET A 140 10.22 9.12 14.64
N LEU A 141 9.76 8.10 15.38
CA LEU A 141 9.70 6.73 14.88
C LEU A 141 8.66 6.53 13.78
N ASP A 142 7.49 7.21 13.82
CA ASP A 142 6.55 7.21 12.67
C ASP A 142 7.20 7.82 11.42
N VAL A 143 7.97 8.91 11.56
CA VAL A 143 8.69 9.53 10.43
C VAL A 143 9.76 8.58 9.88
N VAL A 144 10.57 7.95 10.72
CA VAL A 144 11.56 6.95 10.30
C VAL A 144 10.87 5.79 9.55
N GLY A 145 9.75 5.29 10.08
CA GLY A 145 8.97 4.26 9.40
C GLY A 145 8.48 4.68 8.01
N ARG A 146 8.06 5.95 7.83
CA ARG A 146 7.67 6.49 6.52
C ARG A 146 8.85 6.56 5.56
N LEU A 147 10.02 6.98 6.03
CA LEU A 147 11.23 7.04 5.21
C LEU A 147 11.62 5.65 4.73
N ILE A 148 11.71 4.66 5.62
CA ILE A 148 12.05 3.28 5.26
C ILE A 148 11.04 2.69 4.28
N PHE A 149 9.74 2.87 4.53
CA PHE A 149 8.68 2.45 3.62
C PHE A 149 8.85 3.08 2.23
N THR A 150 9.19 4.37 2.18
CA THR A 150 9.34 5.12 0.92
C THR A 150 10.56 4.64 0.16
N THR A 151 11.69 4.43 0.83
CA THR A 151 12.89 3.84 0.24
C THR A 151 12.60 2.46 -0.34
N GLY A 152 11.92 1.59 0.41
CA GLY A 152 11.50 0.28 -0.10
C GLY A 152 10.59 0.37 -1.33
N PHE A 153 9.64 1.31 -1.33
CA PHE A 153 8.76 1.56 -2.48
C PHE A 153 9.53 2.03 -3.72
N LEU A 154 10.45 2.99 -3.56
CA LEU A 154 11.30 3.48 -4.64
C LEU A 154 12.22 2.39 -5.18
N LEU A 155 12.78 1.55 -4.30
CA LEU A 155 13.60 0.41 -4.72
C LEU A 155 12.77 -0.60 -5.52
N ASN A 156 11.50 -0.81 -5.16
CA ASN A 156 10.61 -1.69 -5.90
C ASN A 156 10.25 -1.10 -7.29
N LEU A 157 10.03 0.20 -7.39
CA LEU A 157 9.87 0.89 -8.68
C LEU A 157 11.12 0.77 -9.55
N TYR A 158 12.30 0.93 -8.96
CA TYR A 158 13.57 0.73 -9.64
C TYR A 158 13.70 -0.70 -10.19
N ASN A 159 13.36 -1.71 -9.40
CA ASN A 159 13.35 -3.11 -9.88
C ASN A 159 12.33 -3.36 -10.99
N LEU A 160 11.15 -2.75 -10.91
CA LEU A 160 10.14 -2.83 -11.97
C LEU A 160 10.64 -2.25 -13.29
N VAL A 161 11.28 -1.07 -13.26
CA VAL A 161 11.87 -0.45 -14.46
C VAL A 161 12.97 -1.33 -15.04
N ARG A 162 13.83 -1.91 -14.20
CA ARG A 162 14.88 -2.84 -14.65
C ARG A 162 14.32 -4.08 -15.32
N ALA A 163 13.29 -4.69 -14.73
CA ALA A 163 12.62 -5.85 -15.32
C ALA A 163 11.92 -5.50 -16.65
N ALA A 164 11.36 -4.30 -16.77
CA ALA A 164 10.75 -3.85 -18.03
C ALA A 164 11.79 -3.56 -19.12
N SER A 165 12.98 -3.06 -18.74
CA SER A 165 14.04 -2.72 -19.69
C SER A 165 14.71 -3.92 -20.36
N THR A 166 14.55 -5.12 -19.82
CA THR A 166 15.08 -6.37 -20.39
C THR A 166 14.17 -7.03 -21.42
N ILE A 167 12.98 -6.48 -21.61
CA ILE A 167 11.94 -7.03 -22.50
C ILE A 167 11.89 -6.21 -23.82
N VAL A 168 12.78 -5.22 -23.96
CA VAL A 168 13.00 -4.43 -25.18
C VAL A 168 14.15 -5.01 -25.98
#